data_AF-A0A8C8AHL8-F1
#
_entry.id   AF-A0A8C8AHL8-F1
#
_cell.length_a   1.000
_cell.length_b   1.000
_cell.length_c   1.000
_cell.angle_alpha   90.00
_cell.angle_beta   90.00
_cell.angle_gamma   90.00
#
_symmetry.space_group_name_H-M   'P 1'
#
loop_
_entity.id
_entity.type
_entity.pdbx_description
1 polymer ?
#
loop_
_entity_poly.entity_id
_entity_poly.type
_entity_poly.pdbx_seq_one_letter_code
_entity_poly.pdbx_strand_id
1 'polypeptide(L)' 'MAFLPDESRSLPPPPLVNKGSVWLGLVGWMAALLDNGFNRRPIIRAGAAGLGGGA' A
#
# COMPACT_ATOMS: atom_id res chain seq x y z
N MET A 1 -15.10 17.49 -14.27
CA MET A 1 -15.87 16.78 -13.22
C MET A 1 -14.91 16.53 -12.07
N ALA A 2 -15.22 17.01 -10.87
CA ALA A 2 -14.38 16.75 -9.70
C ALA A 2 -14.50 15.27 -9.30
N PHE A 3 -13.40 14.65 -8.89
CA PHE A 3 -13.38 13.25 -8.42
C PHE A 3 -14.31 13.04 -7.21
N LEU A 4 -14.42 14.06 -6.36
CA LEU A 4 -15.37 14.16 -5.26
C LEU A 4 -16.11 15.50 -5.37
N PRO A 5 -17.43 15.55 -5.09
CA PRO A 5 -18.20 16.77 -5.16
C PRO A 5 -17.94 17.66 -3.92
N ASP A 6 -18.21 18.97 -4.00
CA ASP A 6 -17.79 19.94 -2.98
C ASP A 6 -18.43 19.69 -1.60
N GLU A 7 -19.66 19.14 -1.57
CA GLU A 7 -20.35 18.74 -0.35
C GLU A 7 -19.62 17.64 0.45
N SER A 8 -18.72 16.88 -0.19
CA SER A 8 -17.93 15.83 0.49
C SER A 8 -16.98 16.38 1.55
N ARG A 9 -16.60 17.66 1.46
CA ARG A 9 -15.74 18.33 2.45
C ARG A 9 -16.44 18.53 3.80
N SER A 10 -17.77 18.48 3.82
CA SER A 10 -18.55 18.58 5.06
C SER A 10 -18.57 17.27 5.85
N LEU A 11 -18.22 16.15 5.22
CA LEU A 11 -18.18 14.84 5.86
C LEU A 11 -16.89 14.70 6.69
N PRO A 12 -16.94 14.01 7.84
CA PRO A 12 -15.74 13.71 8.60
C PRO A 12 -14.80 12.85 7.74
N PRO A 13 -13.51 13.21 7.62
CA PRO A 13 -12.57 12.43 6.83
C PRO A 13 -12.42 11.04 7.43
N PRO A 14 -12.24 9.99 6.59
CA PRO A 14 -12.05 8.64 7.09
C PRO A 14 -10.77 8.59 7.95
N PRO A 15 -10.78 7.88 9.09
CA PRO A 15 -9.57 7.66 9.88
C PRO A 15 -8.48 6.98 9.05
N LEU A 16 -7.22 7.28 9.36
CA LEU A 16 -6.07 6.65 8.69
C LEU A 16 -6.14 5.12 8.81
N VAL A 17 -6.42 4.63 10.02
CA VAL A 17 -6.64 3.22 10.31
C VAL A 17 -8.14 2.94 10.22
N ASN A 18 -8.61 2.62 9.02
CA ASN A 18 -9.95 2.10 8.78
C ASN A 18 -9.86 0.73 8.08
N LYS A 19 -10.98 -0.02 8.03
CA LYS A 19 -11.04 -1.35 7.40
C LYS A 19 -10.51 -1.36 5.96
N GLY A 20 -10.84 -0.32 5.18
CA GLY A 20 -10.38 -0.16 3.80
C GLY A 20 -8.87 0.06 3.72
N SER A 21 -8.32 0.95 4.54
CA SER A 21 -6.87 1.20 4.61
C SER A 21 -6.09 -0.05 4.99
N VAL A 22 -6.59 -0.84 5.96
CA VAL A 22 -5.94 -2.10 6.37
C VAL A 22 -5.98 -3.12 5.24
N TRP A 23 -7.13 -3.26 4.57
CA TRP A 23 -7.27 -4.18 3.43
C TRP A 23 -6.37 -3.78 2.26
N LEU A 24 -6.35 -2.50 1.87
CA LEU A 24 -5.50 -2.00 0.80
C LEU A 24 -4.01 -2.12 1.14
N GLY A 25 -3.63 -1.89 2.39
CA GLY A 25 -2.26 -2.13 2.86
C GLY A 25 -1.84 -3.59 2.72
N LEU A 26 -2.72 -4.53 3.10
CA LEU A 26 -2.48 -5.97 2.95
C LEU A 26 -2.34 -6.36 1.47
N VAL A 27 -3.24 -5.88 0.60
CA VAL A 27 -3.19 -6.14 -0.84
C VAL A 27 -1.88 -5.61 -1.45
N GLY A 28 -1.47 -4.40 -1.09
CA GLY A 28 -0.19 -3.83 -1.53
C GLY A 28 1.01 -4.66 -1.07
N TRP A 29 0.99 -5.14 0.17
CA TRP A 29 2.04 -6.02 0.68
C TRP A 29 2.08 -7.36 -0.07
N MET A 30 0.93 -8.00 -0.31
CA MET A 30 0.83 -9.23 -1.12
C MET A 30 1.36 -9.04 -2.54
N ALA A 31 1.04 -7.91 -3.18
CA ALA A 31 1.56 -7.58 -4.51
C ALA A 31 3.10 -7.48 -4.52
N ALA A 32 3.69 -6.88 -3.48
CA ALA A 32 5.14 -6.81 -3.34
C ALA A 32 5.80 -8.19 -3.11
N LEU A 33 5.15 -9.07 -2.33
CA LEU A 33 5.63 -10.45 -2.19
C LEU A 33 5.59 -11.21 -3.52
N LEU A 34 4.52 -11.03 -4.29
CA LEU A 34 4.34 -11.65 -5.60
C LEU A 34 5.40 -11.17 -6.60
N ASP A 35 5.67 -9.86 -6.63
CA ASP A 35 6.73 -9.28 -7.47
C ASP A 35 8.11 -9.87 -7.11
N ASN A 36 8.41 -9.99 -5.81
CA ASN A 36 9.64 -10.63 -5.36
C ASN A 36 9.71 -12.11 -5.79
N GLY A 37 8.59 -12.83 -5.72
CA GLY A 37 8.46 -14.22 -6.17
C GLY A 37 8.76 -14.40 -7.66
N PHE A 38 8.17 -13.56 -8.52
CA PHE A 38 8.43 -13.59 -9.96
C PHE A 38 9.88 -13.24 -10.32
N ASN A 39 10.48 -12.28 -9.61
CA ASN A 39 11.85 -11.83 -9.84
C ASN A 39 12.91 -12.73 -9.18
N ARG A 40 12.53 -13.88 -8.60
CA ARG A 40 13.42 -14.80 -7.86
C ARG A 40 14.21 -14.09 -6.75
N ARG A 41 13.64 -13.04 -6.18
CA ARG A 41 14.20 -12.31 -5.04
C ARG A 41 13.69 -12.95 -3.76
N PRO A 42 14.42 -12.83 -2.63
CA PRO A 42 13.93 -13.30 -1.34
C PRO A 42 12.57 -12.66 -0.99
N ILE A 43 11.50 -13.46 -1.04
CA ILE A 43 10.09 -13.00 -1.04
C ILE A 43 9.79 -12.02 0.10
N ILE A 44 10.24 -12.34 1.31
CA ILE A 44 9.92 -11.56 2.52
C ILE A 44 10.98 -10.49 2.81
N ARG A 45 12.22 -10.66 2.34
CA ARG A 45 13.37 -9.80 2.71
C ARG A 45 13.64 -8.70 1.69
N ALA A 46 13.33 -8.91 0.42
CA ALA A 46 13.63 -7.96 -0.65
C ALA A 46 12.84 -6.65 -0.58
N GLY A 47 11.71 -6.63 0.13
CA GLY A 47 10.88 -5.43 0.37
C GLY A 47 10.95 -4.87 1.80
N ALA A 48 11.75 -5.48 2.69
CA ALA A 48 11.80 -5.08 4.11
C ALA A 48 12.52 -3.75 4.34
N ALA A 49 13.30 -3.27 3.36
CA ALA A 49 14.03 -2.02 3.46
C ALA A 49 14.50 -1.53 2.08
N GLY A 50 14.10 -0.33 1.69
CA GLY A 50 14.97 0.56 0.89
C GLY A 50 16.19 1.07 1.69
N LEU A 51 16.72 0.28 2.64
CA LEU A 51 17.82 0.64 3.54
C LEU A 51 18.78 -0.56 3.72
N GLY A 52 19.23 -1.16 2.63
CA GLY A 52 20.24 -2.21 2.71
C GLY A 52 20.52 -2.92 1.40
N GLY A 53 21.39 -2.34 0.56
CA GLY A 53 22.02 -3.04 -0.55
C GLY A 53 21.69 -2.47 -1.92
N GLY A 54 22.30 -1.33 -2.23
CA GLY A 54 22.37 -0.74 -3.57
C GLY A 54 23.69 0.03 -3.69
N ALA A 55 24.79 -0.71 -3.59
CA ALA A 55 26.09 -0.37 -4.17
C ALA A 55 26.34 -1.39 -5.28
#